data_AF-A0A366H0E1-F1
#
_entry.id   AF-A0A366H0E1-F1
#
_cell.length_a   1.000
_cell.length_b   1.000
_cell.length_c   1.000
_cell.angle_alpha   90.00
_cell.angle_beta   90.00
_cell.angle_gamma   90.00
#
_symmetry.space_group_name_H-M   'P 1'
#
loop_
_entity.id
_entity.type
_entity.pdbx_description
1 polymer ?
#
loop_
_entity_poly.entity_id
_entity_poly.type
_entity_poly.pdbx_seq_one_letter_code
_entity_poly.pdbx_strand_id
1 'polypeptide(L)'
;MKPIAWTAALLSLLGLAAFLLRTPQEPGQSGLKHTSAPANAPSGSSMPEKSGLHTSAGVSSDAPAVDRPQSREQSDELLRKARAGMAEVASRMTRERQVQLMDSHMQMRDAGYRQLFSSWNLDETTVTKTLTIIRDREARLLEKKLHHMKEGPSYTSTFLKEQKLERELAEMELVILLGQERFNELTSREAEMDAEVQAQAREIMEARKR
;
A
#
# COMPACT_ATOMS: atom_id res chain seq x y z
N MET A 1 5.51 33.87 1.38
CA MET A 1 4.80 32.77 0.68
C MET A 1 5.11 31.48 1.43
N LYS A 2 4.11 30.70 1.89
CA LYS A 2 4.31 29.45 2.66
C LYS A 2 3.95 28.22 1.80
N PRO A 3 4.80 27.76 0.87
CA PRO A 3 4.52 26.58 0.04
C PRO A 3 4.69 25.22 0.76
N ILE A 4 5.26 25.20 1.98
CA ILE A 4 5.68 23.97 2.68
C ILE A 4 4.48 23.14 3.20
N ALA A 5 3.33 23.77 3.47
CA ALA A 5 2.19 23.06 4.06
C ALA A 5 1.48 22.11 3.09
N TRP A 6 1.56 22.36 1.77
CA TRP A 6 0.89 21.53 0.76
C TRP A 6 1.69 20.29 0.39
N THR A 7 3.02 20.37 0.37
CA THR A 7 3.89 19.22 0.09
C THR A 7 3.80 18.17 1.21
N ALA A 8 3.83 18.61 2.47
CA ALA A 8 3.66 17.70 3.62
C ALA A 8 2.29 17.00 3.64
N ALA A 9 1.22 17.70 3.23
CA ALA A 9 -0.12 17.10 3.13
C ALA A 9 -0.24 16.11 1.96
N LEU A 10 0.37 16.40 0.80
CA LEU A 10 0.40 15.49 -0.36
C LEU A 10 1.27 14.25 -0.11
N LEU A 11 2.42 14.41 0.56
CA LEU A 11 3.29 13.31 0.97
C LEU A 11 2.63 12.46 2.06
N SER A 12 1.92 13.09 3.01
CA SER A 12 1.08 12.37 3.98
C SER A 12 -0.06 11.62 3.28
N LEU A 13 -0.68 12.17 2.24
CA LEU A 13 -1.70 11.47 1.45
C LEU A 13 -1.10 10.28 0.67
N LEU A 14 0.16 10.36 0.22
CA LEU A 14 0.90 9.23 -0.36
C LEU A 14 1.17 8.14 0.67
N GLY A 15 1.67 8.48 1.85
CA GLY A 15 1.92 7.53 2.95
C GLY A 15 0.64 6.92 3.56
N LEU A 16 -0.41 7.71 3.77
CA LEU A 16 -1.67 7.26 4.40
C LEU A 16 -2.47 6.32 3.49
N ALA A 17 -2.42 6.54 2.17
CA ALA A 17 -3.06 5.63 1.21
C ALA A 17 -2.31 4.30 1.09
N ALA A 18 -0.98 4.29 1.19
CA ALA A 18 -0.20 3.06 1.26
C ALA A 18 -0.48 2.27 2.55
N PHE A 19 -0.71 2.95 3.67
CA PHE A 19 -1.06 2.32 4.95
C PHE A 19 -2.49 1.74 4.97
N LEU A 20 -3.48 2.44 4.41
CA LEU A 20 -4.87 1.96 4.36
C LEU A 20 -5.10 0.82 3.35
N LEU A 21 -4.19 0.60 2.41
CA LEU A 21 -4.26 -0.45 1.39
C LEU A 21 -3.26 -1.59 1.63
N ARG A 22 -2.41 -1.50 2.66
CA ARG A 22 -1.60 -2.62 3.13
C ARG A 22 -2.51 -3.57 3.91
N THR A 23 -3.32 -4.33 3.17
CA THR A 23 -3.91 -5.56 3.73
C THR A 23 -2.75 -6.40 4.27
N PRO A 24 -2.82 -6.94 5.49
CA PRO A 24 -1.80 -7.87 5.96
C PRO A 24 -1.73 -9.02 4.96
N GLN A 25 -0.67 -9.02 4.15
CA GLN A 25 -0.37 -10.11 3.26
C GLN A 25 0.09 -11.25 4.16
N GLU A 26 -0.78 -12.24 4.39
CA GLU A 26 -0.39 -13.41 5.17
C GLU A 26 0.84 -14.06 4.52
N PRO A 27 1.95 -14.20 5.25
CA PRO A 27 3.13 -14.88 4.73
C PRO A 27 2.85 -16.39 4.77
N GLY A 28 2.17 -16.92 3.75
CA GLY A 28 1.98 -18.36 3.67
C GLY A 28 0.95 -18.83 2.66
N GLN A 29 1.38 -18.99 1.40
CA GLN A 29 1.03 -20.14 0.53
C GLN A 29 1.60 -19.94 -0.89
N SER A 30 2.93 -19.93 -1.03
CA SER A 30 3.56 -20.30 -2.31
C SER A 30 4.15 -21.71 -2.19
N GLY A 31 3.29 -22.67 -1.82
CA GLY A 31 3.60 -24.08 -1.90
C GLY A 31 3.23 -24.61 -3.29
N LEU A 32 4.13 -24.46 -4.26
CA LEU A 32 4.08 -25.23 -5.51
C LEU A 32 4.31 -26.71 -5.17
N LYS A 33 3.25 -27.41 -4.77
CA LYS A 33 3.25 -28.88 -4.74
C LYS A 33 3.03 -29.36 -6.17
N HIS A 34 4.13 -29.70 -6.84
CA HIS A 34 4.09 -30.62 -7.97
C HIS A 34 3.60 -31.98 -7.46
N THR A 35 2.31 -32.26 -7.61
CA THR A 35 1.75 -33.61 -7.44
C THR A 35 1.66 -34.29 -8.79
N SER A 36 2.64 -35.16 -9.05
CA SER A 36 2.57 -36.23 -10.04
C SER A 36 1.42 -37.21 -9.72
N ALA A 37 0.66 -37.57 -10.75
CA ALA A 37 -0.35 -38.62 -10.72
C ALA A 37 0.25 -39.99 -10.34
N PRO A 38 -0.55 -40.87 -9.74
CA PRO A 38 -1.05 -42.00 -10.55
C PRO A 38 -2.50 -42.41 -10.24
N ALA A 39 -3.07 -43.11 -11.23
CA ALA A 39 -4.38 -43.76 -11.19
C ALA A 39 -4.40 -44.97 -10.24
N ASN A 40 -5.50 -45.11 -9.46
CA ASN A 40 -6.30 -46.33 -9.31
C ASN A 40 -7.34 -46.18 -8.19
N ALA A 41 -8.61 -46.40 -8.54
CA ALA A 41 -9.70 -46.84 -7.64
C ALA A 41 -9.52 -48.36 -7.34
N PRO A 42 -10.16 -49.00 -6.31
CA PRO A 42 -11.54 -48.76 -5.86
C PRO A 42 -11.88 -48.97 -4.35
N SER A 43 -13.11 -48.54 -4.01
CA SER A 43 -14.12 -49.07 -3.08
C SER A 43 -13.70 -49.68 -1.72
N GLY A 44 -14.21 -49.12 -0.61
CA GLY A 44 -14.17 -49.72 0.71
C GLY A 44 -14.98 -48.95 1.76
N SER A 45 -16.10 -49.53 2.18
CA SER A 45 -17.03 -49.11 3.24
C SER A 45 -16.38 -48.93 4.62
N SER A 46 -16.79 -47.92 5.39
CA SER A 46 -17.25 -48.06 6.80
C SER A 46 -17.39 -46.70 7.51
N MET A 47 -18.56 -46.50 8.15
CA MET A 47 -18.80 -45.49 9.19
C MET A 47 -17.93 -45.77 10.43
N PRO A 48 -17.69 -44.75 11.29
CA PRO A 48 -18.55 -44.65 12.47
C PRO A 48 -18.96 -43.22 12.83
N GLU A 49 -20.14 -43.17 13.46
CA GLU A 49 -20.64 -42.09 14.30
C GLU A 49 -19.57 -41.50 15.23
N LYS A 50 -19.55 -40.18 15.35
CA LYS A 50 -19.21 -39.52 16.62
C LYS A 50 -20.02 -38.24 16.77
N SER A 51 -21.08 -38.39 17.56
CA SER A 51 -21.74 -37.34 18.32
C SER A 51 -20.72 -36.43 18.99
N GLY A 52 -20.82 -35.13 18.69
CA GLY A 52 -20.02 -34.07 19.29
C GLY A 52 -20.89 -32.84 19.50
N LEU A 53 -21.78 -32.95 20.48
CA LEU A 53 -22.57 -31.87 21.04
C LEU A 53 -21.62 -30.83 21.66
N HIS A 54 -21.44 -29.67 21.02
CA HIS A 54 -20.89 -28.49 21.69
C HIS A 54 -21.84 -27.31 21.49
N THR A 55 -22.67 -27.15 22.52
CA THR A 55 -23.35 -25.92 22.92
C THR A 55 -22.36 -24.74 22.93
N SER A 56 -22.46 -23.86 21.95
CA SER A 56 -21.96 -22.49 22.09
C SER A 56 -23.16 -21.57 22.27
N ALA A 57 -23.15 -20.91 23.42
CA ALA A 57 -24.19 -20.06 23.93
C ALA A 57 -24.57 -18.96 22.93
N GLY A 58 -25.87 -18.83 22.68
CA GLY A 58 -26.45 -17.64 22.07
C GLY A 58 -26.16 -16.44 22.97
N VAL A 59 -25.22 -15.60 22.54
CA VAL A 59 -25.18 -14.21 22.97
C VAL A 59 -26.23 -13.50 22.13
N SER A 60 -27.44 -13.40 22.68
CA SER A 60 -28.46 -12.45 22.22
C SER A 60 -27.84 -11.06 22.28
N SER A 61 -27.43 -10.55 21.12
CA SER A 61 -27.07 -9.15 20.96
C SER A 61 -28.37 -8.34 20.87
N ASP A 62 -29.02 -8.15 22.02
CA ASP A 62 -29.99 -7.06 22.24
C ASP A 62 -29.21 -5.74 22.34
N ALA A 63 -28.42 -5.43 21.30
CA ALA A 63 -27.91 -4.08 21.12
C ALA A 63 -29.08 -3.25 20.58
N PRO A 64 -29.53 -2.19 21.28
CA PRO A 64 -30.56 -1.33 20.75
C PRO A 64 -30.08 -0.80 19.40
N ALA A 65 -30.91 -0.97 18.37
CA ALA A 65 -30.71 -0.35 17.07
C ALA A 65 -30.71 1.16 17.30
N VAL A 66 -29.52 1.73 17.56
CA VAL A 66 -29.35 3.18 17.68
C VAL A 66 -29.52 3.70 16.26
N ASP A 67 -30.75 4.10 15.98
CA ASP A 67 -31.14 4.80 14.77
C ASP A 67 -30.35 6.11 14.71
N ARG A 68 -29.23 6.11 13.98
CA ARG A 68 -28.42 7.32 13.70
C ARG A 68 -28.42 7.65 12.20
N PRO A 69 -29.57 7.90 11.56
CA PRO A 69 -29.60 8.38 10.18
C PRO A 69 -28.77 9.68 10.01
N GLN A 70 -28.81 10.60 11.00
CA GLN A 70 -28.01 11.83 10.98
C GLN A 70 -26.49 11.59 10.98
N SER A 71 -26.00 10.54 11.64
CA SER A 71 -24.56 10.22 11.66
C SER A 71 -24.09 9.64 10.33
N ARG A 72 -24.98 8.96 9.59
CA ARG A 72 -24.67 8.41 8.26
C ARG A 72 -24.63 9.50 7.21
N GLU A 73 -25.63 10.38 7.19
CA GLU A 73 -25.68 11.51 6.25
C GLU A 73 -24.48 12.46 6.42
N GLN A 74 -24.08 12.76 7.67
CA GLN A 74 -22.90 13.58 7.94
C GLN A 74 -21.61 12.89 7.45
N SER A 75 -21.49 11.58 7.65
CA SER A 75 -20.35 10.80 7.15
C SER A 75 -20.30 10.81 5.62
N ASP A 76 -21.44 10.58 4.96
CA ASP A 76 -21.54 10.55 3.51
C ASP A 76 -21.22 11.91 2.89
N GLU A 77 -21.67 13.01 3.50
CA GLU A 77 -21.34 14.36 3.06
C GLU A 77 -19.85 14.69 3.23
N LEU A 78 -19.23 14.26 4.34
CA LEU A 78 -17.79 14.42 4.53
C LEU A 78 -17.00 13.62 3.49
N LEU A 79 -17.40 12.39 3.20
CA LEU A 79 -16.80 11.56 2.17
C LEU A 79 -16.96 12.19 0.78
N ARG A 80 -18.13 12.76 0.48
CA ARG A 80 -18.39 13.45 -0.79
C ARG A 80 -17.52 14.69 -0.94
N LYS A 81 -17.41 15.53 0.09
CA LYS A 81 -16.52 16.71 0.10
C LYS A 81 -15.06 16.32 -0.04
N ALA A 82 -14.62 15.29 0.67
CA ALA A 82 -13.26 14.78 0.57
C ALA A 82 -12.96 14.29 -0.86
N ARG A 83 -13.87 13.52 -1.47
CA ARG A 83 -13.75 13.05 -2.86
C ARG A 83 -13.68 14.22 -3.86
N ALA A 84 -14.56 15.20 -3.73
CA ALA A 84 -14.56 16.37 -4.60
C ALA A 84 -13.24 17.15 -4.50
N GLY A 85 -12.73 17.37 -3.27
CA GLY A 85 -11.44 18.01 -3.05
C GLY A 85 -10.28 17.22 -3.65
N MET A 86 -10.29 15.88 -3.51
CA MET A 86 -9.27 15.01 -4.09
C MET A 86 -9.28 15.03 -5.63
N ALA A 87 -10.47 15.01 -6.24
CA ALA A 87 -10.63 15.13 -7.69
C ALA A 87 -10.14 16.50 -8.20
N GLU A 88 -10.43 17.59 -7.48
CA GLU A 88 -9.93 18.93 -7.80
C GLU A 88 -8.39 18.98 -7.75
N VAL A 89 -7.77 18.42 -6.71
CA VAL A 89 -6.31 18.32 -6.59
C VAL A 89 -5.72 17.53 -7.76
N ALA A 90 -6.31 16.38 -8.10
CA ALA A 90 -5.86 15.56 -9.23
C ALA A 90 -5.97 16.33 -10.57
N SER A 91 -7.06 17.06 -10.78
CA SER A 91 -7.28 17.84 -12.01
C SER A 91 -6.27 18.98 -12.22
N ARG A 92 -5.70 19.50 -11.13
CA ARG A 92 -4.70 20.59 -11.15
C ARG A 92 -3.26 20.08 -11.14
N MET A 93 -3.06 18.78 -11.16
CA MET A 93 -1.74 18.17 -11.09
C MET A 93 -1.11 18.09 -12.49
N THR A 94 -0.30 19.09 -12.84
CA THR A 94 0.44 19.09 -14.12
C THR A 94 1.62 18.11 -14.08
N ARG A 95 2.16 17.74 -15.25
CA ARG A 95 3.32 16.86 -15.35
C ARG A 95 4.53 17.41 -14.60
N GLU A 96 4.78 18.71 -14.69
CA GLU A 96 5.89 19.38 -14.00
C GLU A 96 5.76 19.24 -12.49
N ARG A 97 4.54 19.37 -11.95
CA ARG A 97 4.28 19.17 -10.52
C ARG A 97 4.45 17.72 -10.09
N GLN A 98 4.09 16.76 -10.94
CA GLN A 98 4.32 15.34 -10.67
C GLN A 98 5.82 15.04 -10.58
N VAL A 99 6.61 15.58 -11.52
CA VAL A 99 8.08 15.46 -11.50
C VAL A 99 8.66 16.07 -10.23
N GLN A 100 8.26 17.30 -9.88
CA GLN A 100 8.72 17.95 -8.65
C GLN A 100 8.35 17.19 -7.37
N LEU A 101 7.14 16.62 -7.33
CA LEU A 101 6.69 15.80 -6.21
C LEU A 101 7.53 14.53 -6.10
N MET A 102 7.83 13.89 -7.24
CA MET A 102 8.68 12.70 -7.29
C MET A 102 10.13 13.01 -6.89
N ASP A 103 10.69 14.11 -7.38
CA ASP A 103 12.03 14.55 -7.00
C ASP A 103 12.14 14.78 -5.49
N SER A 104 11.15 15.47 -4.93
CA SER A 104 11.08 15.71 -3.48
C SER A 104 10.96 14.39 -2.70
N HIS A 105 10.11 13.47 -3.17
CA HIS A 105 9.94 12.14 -2.57
C HIS A 105 11.24 11.33 -2.58
N MET A 106 11.92 11.27 -3.72
CA MET A 106 13.19 10.57 -3.85
C MET A 106 14.29 11.22 -3.02
N GLN A 107 14.33 12.56 -2.96
CA GLN A 107 15.31 13.29 -2.16
C GLN A 107 15.17 13.00 -0.66
N MET A 108 13.95 12.87 -0.14
CA MET A 108 13.72 12.50 1.26
C MET A 108 14.23 11.09 1.60
N ARG A 109 14.23 10.17 0.62
CA ARG A 109 14.66 8.78 0.80
C ARG A 109 16.13 8.55 0.44
N ASP A 110 16.77 9.50 -0.24
CA ASP A 110 18.14 9.38 -0.77
C ASP A 110 19.15 8.99 0.31
N ALA A 111 19.08 9.62 1.49
CA ALA A 111 19.98 9.30 2.60
C ALA A 111 19.83 7.83 3.06
N GLY A 112 18.59 7.33 3.16
CA GLY A 112 18.30 5.96 3.56
C GLY A 112 18.77 4.95 2.52
N TYR A 113 18.55 5.24 1.23
CA TYR A 113 19.05 4.40 0.13
C TYR A 113 20.58 4.38 0.07
N ARG A 114 21.24 5.54 0.19
CA ARG A 114 22.71 5.63 0.18
C ARG A 114 23.35 4.83 1.31
N GLN A 115 22.81 4.94 2.53
CA GLN A 115 23.27 4.17 3.67
C GLN A 115 23.16 2.66 3.40
N LEU A 116 22.00 2.23 2.90
CA LEU A 116 21.75 0.82 2.61
C LEU A 116 22.69 0.29 1.52
N PHE A 117 22.76 0.98 0.37
CA PHE A 117 23.60 0.56 -0.76
C PHE A 117 25.10 0.57 -0.43
N SER A 118 25.54 1.51 0.41
CA SER A 118 26.91 1.54 0.92
C SER A 118 27.21 0.32 1.78
N SER A 119 26.27 -0.14 2.61
CA SER A 119 26.46 -1.33 3.45
C SER A 119 26.61 -2.62 2.64
N TRP A 120 25.99 -2.68 1.47
CA TRP A 120 26.11 -3.80 0.53
C TRP A 120 27.32 -3.72 -0.39
N ASN A 121 28.07 -2.61 -0.36
CA ASN A 121 29.17 -2.32 -1.28
C ASN A 121 28.76 -2.43 -2.76
N LEU A 122 27.60 -1.88 -3.12
CA LEU A 122 27.17 -1.83 -4.52
C LEU A 122 28.03 -0.85 -5.32
N ASP A 123 28.33 -1.20 -6.56
CA ASP A 123 28.95 -0.28 -7.50
C ASP A 123 27.96 0.80 -7.97
N GLU A 124 28.50 1.92 -8.45
CA GLU A 124 27.72 3.09 -8.87
C GLU A 124 26.71 2.77 -9.98
N THR A 125 27.02 1.84 -10.87
CA THR A 125 26.11 1.46 -11.97
C THR A 125 24.90 0.70 -11.41
N THR A 126 25.13 -0.25 -10.49
CA THR A 126 24.05 -1.00 -9.84
C THR A 126 23.19 -0.07 -8.97
N VAL A 127 23.80 0.85 -8.23
CA VAL A 127 23.07 1.88 -7.46
C VAL A 127 22.18 2.73 -8.38
N THR A 128 22.73 3.23 -9.48
CA THR A 128 21.98 4.08 -10.44
C THR A 128 20.79 3.32 -11.05
N LYS A 129 20.99 2.07 -11.47
CA LYS A 129 19.91 1.22 -12.01
C LYS A 129 18.82 0.96 -10.97
N THR A 130 19.21 0.64 -9.74
CA THR A 130 18.29 0.38 -8.63
C THR A 130 17.41 1.60 -8.35
N LEU A 131 18.03 2.78 -8.21
CA LEU A 131 17.31 4.03 -7.99
C LEU A 131 16.40 4.40 -9.16
N THR A 132 16.79 4.08 -10.39
CA THR A 132 15.96 4.29 -11.59
C THR A 132 14.70 3.43 -11.53
N ILE A 133 14.82 2.13 -11.25
CA ILE A 133 13.68 1.22 -11.12
C ILE A 133 12.71 1.70 -10.03
N ILE A 134 13.24 2.07 -8.86
CA ILE A 134 12.43 2.61 -7.75
C ILE A 134 11.71 3.88 -8.19
N ARG A 135 12.42 4.83 -8.79
CA ARG A 135 11.85 6.11 -9.23
C ARG A 135 10.74 5.91 -10.26
N ASP A 136 10.95 5.03 -11.23
CA ASP A 136 9.97 4.74 -12.28
C ASP A 136 8.72 4.04 -11.70
N ARG A 137 8.90 3.08 -10.78
CA ARG A 137 7.81 2.46 -10.01
C ARG A 137 6.98 3.52 -9.29
N GLU A 138 7.61 4.39 -8.52
CA GLU A 138 6.91 5.42 -7.75
C GLU A 138 6.17 6.41 -8.67
N ALA A 139 6.76 6.79 -9.81
CA ALA A 139 6.13 7.66 -10.80
C ALA A 139 4.86 7.05 -11.39
N ARG A 140 4.90 5.77 -11.79
CA ARG A 140 3.72 5.06 -12.30
C ARG A 140 2.64 4.91 -11.24
N LEU A 141 3.02 4.56 -10.01
CA LEU A 141 2.08 4.47 -8.89
C LEU A 141 1.39 5.80 -8.60
N LEU A 142 2.12 6.92 -8.66
CA LEU A 142 1.56 8.26 -8.53
C LEU A 142 0.56 8.57 -9.65
N GLU A 143 0.90 8.26 -10.91
CA GLU A 143 0.02 8.46 -12.06
C GLU A 143 -1.30 7.68 -11.90
N LYS A 144 -1.22 6.39 -11.57
CA LYS A 144 -2.42 5.54 -11.33
C LYS A 144 -3.27 6.09 -10.19
N LYS A 145 -2.64 6.59 -9.13
CA LYS A 145 -3.34 7.21 -8.01
C LYS A 145 -4.07 8.49 -8.42
N LEU A 146 -3.41 9.36 -9.19
CA LEU A 146 -4.03 10.59 -9.70
C LEU A 146 -5.22 10.27 -10.62
N HIS A 147 -5.09 9.23 -11.46
CA HIS A 147 -6.19 8.76 -12.28
C HIS A 147 -7.36 8.24 -11.43
N HIS A 148 -7.08 7.43 -10.41
CA HIS A 148 -8.10 6.98 -9.46
C HIS A 148 -8.78 8.14 -8.71
N MET A 149 -8.03 9.16 -8.28
CA MET A 149 -8.58 10.35 -7.63
C MET A 149 -9.51 11.15 -8.57
N LYS A 150 -9.24 11.12 -9.88
CA LYS A 150 -10.06 11.78 -10.90
C LYS A 150 -11.33 11.00 -11.23
N GLU A 151 -11.21 9.69 -11.47
CA GLU A 151 -12.34 8.82 -11.85
C GLU A 151 -13.22 8.44 -10.65
N GLY A 152 -12.63 8.40 -9.45
CA GLY A 152 -13.32 8.09 -8.21
C GLY A 152 -13.55 6.58 -7.97
N PRO A 153 -14.55 6.24 -7.12
CA PRO A 153 -14.74 4.87 -6.62
C PRO A 153 -15.04 3.81 -7.69
N SER A 154 -15.61 4.20 -8.82
CA SER A 154 -15.88 3.30 -9.96
C SER A 154 -14.60 2.68 -10.52
N TYR A 155 -13.46 3.36 -10.38
CA TYR A 155 -12.16 2.90 -10.87
C TYR A 155 -11.35 2.11 -9.83
N THR A 156 -11.84 1.95 -8.60
CA THR A 156 -11.08 1.33 -7.49
C THR A 156 -10.53 -0.05 -7.85
N SER A 157 -11.35 -0.92 -8.44
CA SER A 157 -10.93 -2.29 -8.80
C SER A 157 -9.77 -2.29 -9.80
N THR A 158 -9.86 -1.45 -10.84
CA THR A 158 -8.80 -1.31 -11.84
C THR A 158 -7.54 -0.73 -11.22
N PHE A 159 -7.67 0.34 -10.43
CA PHE A 159 -6.55 0.95 -9.72
C PHE A 159 -5.78 -0.06 -8.85
N LEU A 160 -6.47 -0.89 -8.07
CA LEU A 160 -5.82 -1.88 -7.21
C LEU A 160 -5.06 -2.95 -8.03
N LYS A 161 -5.62 -3.39 -9.16
CA LYS A 161 -4.96 -4.33 -10.06
C LYS A 161 -3.73 -3.72 -10.71
N GLU A 162 -3.83 -2.50 -11.23
CA GLU A 162 -2.71 -1.79 -11.85
C GLU A 162 -1.61 -1.52 -10.83
N GLN A 163 -1.96 -1.03 -9.64
CA GLN A 163 -1.00 -0.81 -8.56
C GLN A 163 -0.25 -2.09 -8.18
N LYS A 164 -0.96 -3.22 -8.07
CA LYS A 164 -0.33 -4.51 -7.77
C LYS A 164 0.66 -4.91 -8.87
N LEU A 165 0.24 -4.83 -10.14
CA LEU A 165 1.08 -5.18 -11.28
C LEU A 165 2.37 -4.34 -11.33
N GLU A 166 2.27 -3.01 -11.14
CA GLU A 166 3.44 -2.12 -11.14
C GLU A 166 4.43 -2.47 -10.02
N ARG A 167 3.93 -2.90 -8.85
CA ARG A 167 4.79 -3.36 -7.75
C ARG A 167 5.48 -4.69 -8.08
N GLU A 168 4.74 -5.65 -8.62
CA GLU A 168 5.27 -6.97 -9.00
C GLU A 168 6.32 -6.85 -10.12
N LEU A 169 6.11 -5.98 -11.11
CA LEU A 169 7.09 -5.73 -12.17
C LEU A 169 8.40 -5.18 -11.61
N ALA A 170 8.33 -4.13 -10.78
CA ALA A 170 9.51 -3.53 -10.17
C ALA A 170 10.20 -4.49 -9.18
N GLU A 171 9.44 -5.30 -8.45
CA GLU A 171 9.97 -6.36 -7.60
C GLU A 171 10.79 -7.36 -8.42
N MET A 172 10.26 -7.86 -9.53
CA MET A 172 11.01 -8.78 -10.40
C MET A 172 12.32 -8.17 -10.90
N GLU A 173 12.30 -6.91 -11.36
CA GLU A 173 13.50 -6.21 -11.82
C GLU A 173 14.54 -6.04 -10.69
N LEU A 174 14.09 -5.68 -9.49
CA LEU A 174 14.96 -5.49 -8.32
C LEU A 174 15.51 -6.83 -7.81
N VAL A 175 14.72 -7.90 -7.80
CA VAL A 175 15.17 -9.24 -7.40
C VAL A 175 16.20 -9.77 -8.39
N ILE A 176 16.02 -9.55 -9.70
CA ILE A 176 17.02 -9.92 -10.72
C ILE A 176 18.32 -9.14 -10.51
N LEU A 177 18.23 -7.84 -10.20
CA LEU A 177 19.39 -6.96 -10.07
C LEU A 177 20.16 -7.15 -8.74
N LEU A 178 19.45 -7.30 -7.63
CA LEU A 178 20.00 -7.27 -6.28
C LEU A 178 20.04 -8.65 -5.61
N GLY A 179 19.22 -9.59 -6.06
CA GLY A 179 18.92 -10.83 -5.35
C GLY A 179 17.81 -10.66 -4.31
N GLN A 180 17.17 -11.79 -3.95
CA GLN A 180 16.00 -11.80 -3.07
C GLN A 180 16.28 -11.23 -1.67
N GLU A 181 17.44 -11.54 -1.08
CA GLU A 181 17.81 -11.11 0.27
C GLU A 181 17.89 -9.58 0.35
N ARG A 182 18.66 -8.95 -0.54
CA ARG A 182 18.79 -7.49 -0.61
C ARG A 182 17.48 -6.80 -0.98
N PHE A 183 16.66 -7.41 -1.81
CA PHE A 183 15.31 -6.89 -2.08
C PHE A 183 14.43 -6.86 -0.82
N ASN A 184 14.49 -7.91 0.01
CA ASN A 184 13.73 -7.95 1.27
C ASN A 184 14.22 -6.88 2.26
N GLU A 185 15.54 -6.68 2.35
CA GLU A 185 16.14 -5.60 3.14
C GLU A 185 15.74 -4.22 2.62
N LEU A 186 15.79 -4.00 1.29
CA LEU A 186 15.30 -2.77 0.65
C LEU A 186 13.86 -2.47 1.01
N THR A 187 12.98 -3.47 0.84
CA THR A 187 11.54 -3.36 1.14
C THR A 187 11.29 -3.02 2.60
N SER A 188 12.05 -3.65 3.51
CA SER A 188 11.98 -3.35 4.94
C SER A 188 12.41 -1.91 5.23
N ARG A 189 13.50 -1.45 4.62
CA ARG A 189 13.99 -0.08 4.79
C ARG A 189 13.02 0.96 4.23
N GLU A 190 12.39 0.69 3.09
CA GLU A 190 11.34 1.55 2.53
C GLU A 190 10.15 1.68 3.49
N ALA A 191 9.73 0.58 4.12
CA ALA A 191 8.65 0.60 5.10
C ALA A 191 9.00 1.40 6.37
N GLU A 192 10.25 1.33 6.83
CA GLU A 192 10.74 2.14 7.96
C GLU A 192 10.71 3.63 7.63
N MET A 193 11.26 4.03 6.46
CA MET A 193 11.24 5.43 6.02
C MET A 193 9.80 5.97 5.91
N ASP A 194 8.86 5.16 5.42
CA ASP A 194 7.45 5.54 5.38
C ASP A 194 6.84 5.73 6.77
N ALA A 195 7.20 4.87 7.73
CA ALA A 195 6.75 5.00 9.12
C ALA A 195 7.33 6.26 9.79
N GLU A 196 8.61 6.57 9.55
CA GLU A 196 9.29 7.78 10.03
C GLU A 196 8.58 9.04 9.52
N VAL A 197 8.31 9.11 8.20
CA VAL A 197 7.59 10.24 7.58
C VAL A 197 6.19 10.41 8.19
N GLN A 198 5.47 9.30 8.41
CA GLN A 198 4.14 9.36 9.04
C GLN A 198 4.19 9.81 10.50
N ALA A 199 5.20 9.38 11.27
CA ALA A 199 5.37 9.79 12.65
C ALA A 199 5.63 11.30 12.74
N GLN A 200 6.54 11.82 11.90
CA GLN A 200 6.82 13.26 11.81
C GLN A 200 5.58 14.07 11.41
N ALA A 201 4.80 13.58 10.45
CA ALA A 201 3.56 14.24 10.04
C ALA A 201 2.53 14.31 11.19
N ARG A 202 2.41 13.25 12.01
CA ARG A 202 1.54 13.23 13.19
C ARG A 202 1.99 14.25 14.23
N GLU A 203 3.29 14.27 14.55
CA GLU A 203 3.85 15.21 15.53
C GLU A 203 3.58 16.66 15.13
N ILE A 204 3.79 17.02 13.86
CA ILE A 204 3.51 18.37 13.34
C ILE A 204 2.02 18.72 13.46
N MET A 205 1.13 17.77 13.16
CA MET A 205 -0.32 17.99 13.29
C MET A 205 -0.76 18.17 14.75
N GLU A 206 -0.16 17.44 15.68
CA GLU A 206 -0.43 17.57 17.11
C GLU A 206 0.12 18.88 17.68
N ALA A 207 1.33 19.27 17.29
CA ALA A 207 1.94 20.53 17.68
C ALA A 207 1.09 21.75 17.24
N ARG A 208 0.43 21.65 16.08
CA ARG A 208 -0.46 22.72 15.56
C ARG A 208 -1.79 22.83 16.32
N LYS A 209 -2.21 21.79 17.04
CA LYS A 209 -3.45 21.80 17.84
C LYS A 209 -3.26 22.42 19.23
N ARG A 210 -2.01 22.50 19.70
CA ARG A 210 -1.63 23.16 20.96
C ARG A 210 -1.47 24.65 20.73
#